data_AF-A0A366LUF8-F1
#
_entry.id   AF-A0A366LUF8-F1
#
_cell.length_a   1.000
_cell.length_b   1.000
_cell.length_c   1.000
_cell.angle_alpha   90.00
_cell.angle_beta   90.00
_cell.angle_gamma   90.00
#
_symmetry.space_group_name_H-M   'P 1'
#
loop_
_entity.id
_entity.type
_entity.pdbx_description
1 polymer ?
#
loop_
_entity_poly.entity_id
_entity_poly.type
_entity_poly.pdbx_seq_one_letter_code
_entity_poly.pdbx_strand_id
1 'polypeptide(L)'
;MTPPIKRTTLRLLALFSALLLGAIVMITQRSVAYADNLLSNPGFESGNLSPWTCTGNAGSVVGTPARTGSGALAGAVNGSEIARCSQTVSVRPNTTYNLSAWVRGNYVYFGVNGGQSRWASSSNDYTQINISFTSGANQTSAVVYLHGWYGQGTYYADDITFDGPGGPTPTVTVTPTNTPTSTPTTTISPTSSPTPTITPTGDATCPVKSRPAGKVLQGYWENWDGAINGVHPPFGWTPINNPVIAQRGYNVINAAFPVIRGDGTVLWEDGMDVTVKVSTPAEMCAAKAAGATILMSIGGAAAGIDLSSSSVADRFVQTVVPILKKYNFDGIDIDIETGLTGSGNINQLSASQSNLIRIIDGVLAQMPSNFGLTMAPETAYVTGGSVTYGSIWGAYLPIIKKYADNGRLWWLNMQYYNGSMYGCSGDSYSAGTVQGFTVQTTCLNNGLTIQGTTIKVPYDKQVPGLPAQPGAGGGYMAPGLVSQAWNAFNGQLKGLMTWSINWDGSRSWSFGNNVKSLQGR
;
A
#
# COMPACT_ATOMS: atom_id res chain seq x y z
N MET A 1 67.87 20.77 -54.19
CA MET A 1 69.28 20.42 -53.92
C MET A 1 69.37 19.84 -52.52
N THR A 2 69.75 18.58 -52.38
CA THR A 2 70.15 17.99 -51.09
C THR A 2 71.63 18.30 -50.83
N PRO A 3 71.97 18.79 -49.63
CA PRO A 3 73.26 18.51 -49.03
C PRO A 3 73.09 17.61 -47.78
N PRO A 4 74.02 16.67 -47.52
CA PRO A 4 74.00 15.83 -46.33
C PRO A 4 74.91 16.39 -45.22
N ILE A 5 74.94 15.75 -44.05
CA ILE A 5 76.13 15.07 -43.50
C ILE A 5 75.86 14.59 -42.06
N LYS A 6 76.31 13.36 -41.78
CA LYS A 6 76.19 12.68 -40.49
C LYS A 6 77.16 13.26 -39.46
N ARG A 7 76.79 13.22 -38.17
CA ARG A 7 77.76 12.92 -37.10
C ARG A 7 77.26 11.75 -36.26
N THR A 8 78.05 10.70 -36.25
CA THR A 8 77.86 9.46 -35.48
C THR A 8 78.72 9.51 -34.20
N THR A 9 78.65 8.43 -33.40
CA THR A 9 79.48 8.13 -32.21
C THR A 9 79.06 8.87 -30.93
N LEU A 10 79.14 8.30 -29.72
CA LEU A 10 79.85 7.11 -29.20
C LEU A 10 78.85 6.20 -28.41
N ARG A 11 78.85 4.85 -28.56
CA ARG A 11 79.56 3.82 -27.74
C ARG A 11 79.02 3.61 -26.31
N LEU A 12 78.94 2.40 -25.73
CA LEU A 12 79.07 1.02 -26.25
C LEU A 12 78.43 0.02 -25.26
N LEU A 13 78.16 -1.22 -25.72
CA LEU A 13 78.00 -2.53 -25.04
C LEU A 13 78.32 -2.59 -23.52
N ALA A 14 77.59 -3.37 -22.70
CA ALA A 14 77.69 -4.84 -22.61
C ALA A 14 76.74 -5.40 -21.51
N LEU A 15 76.36 -6.69 -21.40
CA LEU A 15 76.38 -7.91 -22.24
C LEU A 15 75.45 -8.96 -21.57
N PHE A 16 74.68 -9.72 -22.37
CA PHE A 16 74.21 -11.11 -22.14
C PHE A 16 73.25 -11.45 -20.96
N SER A 17 72.44 -12.53 -20.98
CA SER A 17 71.78 -13.35 -22.03
C SER A 17 71.02 -14.51 -21.33
N ALA A 18 70.17 -15.24 -22.08
CA ALA A 18 69.61 -16.57 -21.74
C ALA A 18 68.47 -16.62 -20.68
N LEU A 19 67.46 -17.48 -20.77
CA LEU A 19 66.86 -18.19 -21.92
C LEU A 19 65.44 -18.67 -21.50
N LEU A 20 64.52 -18.84 -22.47
CA LEU A 20 63.28 -19.65 -22.39
C LEU A 20 62.48 -19.71 -21.06
N LEU A 21 61.24 -19.19 -21.10
CA LEU A 21 60.07 -20.09 -21.09
C LEU A 21 58.85 -19.40 -21.69
N GLY A 22 58.25 -20.00 -22.72
CA GLY A 22 56.98 -19.55 -23.28
C GLY A 22 55.83 -20.01 -22.38
N ALA A 23 55.43 -19.17 -21.42
CA ALA A 23 54.18 -19.36 -20.70
C ALA A 23 53.07 -18.63 -21.46
N ILE A 24 52.16 -19.39 -22.08
CA ILE A 24 50.89 -18.87 -22.58
C ILE A 24 50.16 -18.30 -21.37
N VAL A 25 50.10 -16.97 -21.26
CA VAL A 25 49.16 -16.32 -20.35
C VAL A 25 47.79 -16.51 -20.98
N MET A 26 47.16 -17.64 -20.69
CA MET A 26 45.70 -17.69 -20.70
C MET A 26 45.25 -16.67 -19.67
N ILE A 27 44.95 -15.46 -20.13
CA ILE A 27 44.02 -14.59 -19.45
C ILE A 27 42.75 -15.40 -19.40
N THR A 28 42.50 -16.05 -18.27
CA THR A 28 41.17 -16.51 -17.92
C THR A 28 40.37 -15.23 -17.75
N GLN A 29 39.81 -14.75 -18.86
CA GLN A 29 38.58 -13.99 -18.79
C GLN A 29 37.66 -14.87 -17.96
N ARG A 30 37.45 -14.47 -16.70
CA ARG A 30 36.24 -14.85 -16.00
C ARG A 30 35.14 -14.23 -16.83
N SER A 31 34.62 -15.01 -17.76
CA SER A 31 33.28 -14.82 -18.28
C SER A 31 32.40 -14.74 -17.04
N VAL A 32 32.02 -13.51 -16.70
CA VAL A 32 30.85 -13.30 -15.86
C VAL A 32 29.73 -13.88 -16.71
N ALA A 33 29.33 -15.10 -16.41
CA ALA A 33 28.17 -15.70 -17.03
C ALA A 33 27.00 -14.82 -16.62
N TYR A 34 26.57 -13.95 -17.53
CA TYR A 34 25.21 -13.41 -17.47
C TYR A 34 24.30 -14.62 -17.37
N ALA A 35 23.51 -14.69 -16.31
CA ALA A 35 22.47 -15.71 -16.26
C ALA A 35 21.48 -15.37 -17.38
N ASP A 36 21.05 -16.38 -18.14
CA ASP A 36 19.92 -16.19 -19.05
C ASP A 36 18.74 -15.64 -18.25
N ASN A 37 18.02 -14.70 -18.86
CA ASN A 37 16.83 -14.08 -18.30
C ASN A 37 15.87 -15.16 -17.78
N LEU A 38 15.54 -15.14 -16.49
CA LEU A 38 14.73 -16.19 -15.87
C LEU A 38 13.28 -16.23 -16.36
N LEU A 39 12.87 -15.21 -17.13
CA LEU A 39 11.55 -15.11 -17.74
C LEU A 39 11.51 -15.78 -19.11
N SER A 40 10.49 -16.63 -19.30
CA SER A 40 10.08 -17.08 -20.63
C SER A 40 9.25 -16.00 -21.31
N ASN A 41 9.38 -15.86 -22.63
CA ASN A 41 8.65 -14.87 -23.44
C ASN A 41 8.73 -13.41 -22.88
N PRO A 42 9.93 -12.87 -22.58
CA PRO A 42 10.08 -11.57 -21.91
C PRO A 42 9.77 -10.33 -22.78
N GLY A 43 9.88 -10.46 -24.11
CA GLY A 43 9.51 -9.45 -25.11
C GLY A 43 8.30 -9.83 -25.95
N PHE A 44 7.51 -10.83 -25.52
CA PHE A 44 6.25 -11.23 -26.16
C PHE A 44 6.32 -11.71 -27.63
N GLU A 45 7.53 -11.91 -28.17
CA GLU A 45 7.83 -12.37 -29.54
C GLU A 45 7.20 -13.71 -29.96
N SER A 46 6.69 -14.52 -29.01
CA SER A 46 5.99 -15.77 -29.34
C SER A 46 4.57 -15.57 -29.91
N GLY A 47 4.12 -14.32 -30.08
CA GLY A 47 2.79 -13.97 -30.62
C GLY A 47 1.62 -14.31 -29.69
N ASN A 48 1.90 -14.77 -28.47
CA ASN A 48 0.92 -15.09 -27.45
C ASN A 48 1.49 -14.75 -26.05
N LEU A 49 0.64 -14.72 -25.03
CA LEU A 49 1.07 -14.33 -23.67
C LEU A 49 1.87 -15.42 -22.94
N SER A 50 1.72 -16.70 -23.28
CA SER A 50 2.23 -17.80 -22.45
C SER A 50 3.75 -17.66 -22.19
N PRO A 51 4.23 -17.88 -20.95
CA PRO A 51 3.50 -18.29 -19.75
C PRO A 51 2.99 -17.12 -18.86
N TRP A 52 2.95 -15.88 -19.36
CA TRP A 52 2.35 -14.77 -18.62
C TRP A 52 0.84 -14.96 -18.46
N THR A 53 0.35 -14.71 -17.24
CA THR A 53 -1.08 -14.73 -16.91
C THR A 53 -1.54 -13.33 -16.56
N CYS A 54 -2.62 -12.87 -17.20
CA CYS A 54 -3.19 -11.54 -17.01
C CYS A 54 -4.58 -11.60 -16.36
N THR A 55 -4.80 -10.82 -15.31
CA THR A 55 -6.10 -10.72 -14.61
C THR A 55 -7.19 -10.22 -15.56
N GLY A 56 -8.42 -10.72 -15.35
CA GLY A 56 -9.59 -10.38 -16.17
C GLY A 56 -9.51 -10.75 -17.66
N ASN A 57 -8.51 -11.55 -18.07
CA ASN A 57 -8.11 -11.71 -19.48
C ASN A 57 -7.78 -10.37 -20.18
N ALA A 58 -7.41 -9.34 -19.41
CA ALA A 58 -7.18 -7.98 -19.90
C ALA A 58 -5.79 -7.78 -20.55
N GLY A 59 -5.10 -8.85 -20.96
CA GLY A 59 -3.80 -8.77 -21.62
C GLY A 59 -3.87 -9.28 -23.06
N SER A 60 -3.05 -8.72 -23.94
CA SER A 60 -2.82 -9.23 -25.29
C SER A 60 -1.39 -8.96 -25.76
N VAL A 61 -0.95 -9.63 -26.83
CA VAL A 61 0.30 -9.28 -27.52
C VAL A 61 -0.05 -8.41 -28.72
N VAL A 62 0.68 -7.30 -28.89
CA VAL A 62 0.51 -6.36 -30.01
C VAL A 62 1.82 -6.15 -30.76
N GLY A 63 1.75 -5.98 -32.08
CA GLY A 63 2.93 -5.61 -32.91
C GLY A 63 3.24 -4.12 -32.96
N THR A 64 2.41 -3.27 -32.33
CA THR A 64 2.66 -1.83 -32.21
C THR A 64 1.93 -1.30 -30.96
N PRO A 65 2.57 -0.50 -30.10
CA PRO A 65 3.98 -0.12 -30.14
C PRO A 65 4.89 -1.18 -29.49
N ALA A 66 5.54 -2.03 -30.28
CA ALA A 66 6.68 -2.82 -29.82
C ALA A 66 7.89 -1.89 -29.59
N ARG A 67 8.75 -2.19 -28.62
CA ARG A 67 9.98 -1.41 -28.35
C ARG A 67 11.16 -2.02 -29.10
N THR A 68 11.31 -3.33 -29.05
CA THR A 68 12.17 -4.11 -29.95
C THR A 68 11.37 -5.25 -30.57
N GLY A 69 11.98 -6.03 -31.47
CA GLY A 69 11.32 -7.18 -32.07
C GLY A 69 10.01 -6.86 -32.82
N SER A 70 9.00 -7.69 -32.57
CA SER A 70 7.70 -7.73 -33.25
C SER A 70 6.51 -7.85 -32.28
N GLY A 71 6.74 -7.95 -30.97
CA GLY A 71 5.74 -8.04 -29.93
C GLY A 71 5.92 -7.03 -28.81
N ALA A 72 4.84 -6.77 -28.09
CA ALA A 72 4.82 -6.18 -26.75
C ALA A 72 3.55 -6.62 -26.04
N LEU A 73 3.56 -6.64 -24.71
CA LEU A 73 2.35 -6.77 -23.92
C LEU A 73 1.52 -5.48 -24.06
N ALA A 74 0.22 -5.62 -24.27
CA ALA A 74 -0.77 -4.57 -24.05
C ALA A 74 -1.72 -5.00 -22.90
N GLY A 75 -1.72 -4.24 -21.81
CA GLY A 75 -2.65 -4.43 -20.69
C GLY A 75 -3.83 -3.46 -20.79
N ALA A 76 -5.02 -3.95 -21.12
CA ALA A 76 -6.26 -3.21 -21.34
C ALA A 76 -6.93 -2.77 -20.02
N VAL A 77 -6.31 -1.80 -19.35
CA VAL A 77 -6.81 -1.18 -18.11
C VAL A 77 -8.16 -0.51 -18.32
N ASN A 78 -9.06 -0.66 -17.34
CA ASN A 78 -10.36 0.02 -17.33
C ASN A 78 -10.66 0.61 -15.94
N GLY A 79 -11.90 1.05 -15.70
CA GLY A 79 -12.32 1.65 -14.43
C GLY A 79 -12.37 0.68 -13.24
N SER A 80 -12.32 -0.63 -13.49
CA SER A 80 -12.47 -1.70 -12.49
C SER A 80 -11.34 -2.74 -12.47
N GLU A 81 -10.40 -2.68 -13.41
CA GLU A 81 -9.32 -3.67 -13.59
C GLU A 81 -8.02 -2.95 -14.01
N ILE A 82 -6.90 -3.26 -13.35
CA ILE A 82 -5.56 -2.70 -13.62
C ILE A 82 -4.77 -3.47 -14.70
N ALA A 83 -5.39 -4.49 -15.30
CA ALA A 83 -4.83 -5.40 -16.29
C ALA A 83 -3.47 -5.98 -15.84
N ARG A 84 -3.44 -6.56 -14.65
CA ARG A 84 -2.22 -7.08 -14.02
C ARG A 84 -1.76 -8.35 -14.73
N CYS A 85 -0.57 -8.32 -15.33
CA CYS A 85 0.07 -9.47 -15.95
C CYS A 85 1.26 -9.94 -15.10
N SER A 86 1.45 -11.25 -14.98
CA SER A 86 2.49 -11.82 -14.10
C SER A 86 3.05 -13.15 -14.60
N GLN A 87 4.26 -13.46 -14.18
CA GLN A 87 4.94 -14.74 -14.43
C GLN A 87 5.62 -15.22 -13.15
N THR A 88 5.51 -16.52 -12.86
CA THR A 88 6.23 -17.15 -11.74
C THR A 88 7.53 -17.74 -12.24
N VAL A 89 8.65 -17.41 -11.58
CA VAL A 89 10.00 -17.91 -11.87
C VAL A 89 10.58 -18.62 -10.65
N SER A 90 11.50 -19.57 -10.88
CA SER A 90 12.23 -20.24 -9.81
C SER A 90 13.44 -19.42 -9.39
N VAL A 91 13.58 -19.16 -8.10
CA VAL A 91 14.71 -18.43 -7.50
C VAL A 91 15.45 -19.29 -6.47
N ARG A 92 16.65 -18.87 -6.09
CA ARG A 92 17.41 -19.44 -4.98
C ARG A 92 17.13 -18.62 -3.73
N PRO A 93 17.11 -19.19 -2.52
CA PRO A 93 17.01 -18.40 -1.29
C PRO A 93 18.21 -17.47 -1.06
N ASN A 94 18.04 -16.40 -0.27
CA ASN A 94 19.09 -15.43 0.10
C ASN A 94 19.90 -14.88 -1.09
N THR A 95 19.25 -14.64 -2.22
CA THR A 95 19.91 -14.33 -3.50
C THR A 95 19.37 -13.03 -4.07
N THR A 96 20.28 -12.11 -4.44
CA THR A 96 19.92 -10.85 -5.09
C THR A 96 19.81 -11.02 -6.61
N TYR A 97 18.77 -10.39 -7.17
CA TYR A 97 18.39 -10.36 -8.56
C TYR A 97 18.23 -8.90 -9.02
N ASN A 98 18.50 -8.66 -10.31
CA ASN A 98 18.27 -7.37 -10.96
C ASN A 98 17.12 -7.52 -11.95
N LEU A 99 16.07 -6.72 -11.78
CA LEU A 99 14.90 -6.77 -12.64
C LEU A 99 14.75 -5.44 -13.38
N SER A 100 14.41 -5.50 -14.66
CA SER A 100 14.02 -4.31 -15.42
C SER A 100 12.85 -4.59 -16.35
N ALA A 101 12.08 -3.57 -16.68
CA ALA A 101 11.07 -3.63 -17.73
C ALA A 101 11.04 -2.29 -18.46
N TRP A 102 10.84 -2.33 -19.78
CA TRP A 102 10.51 -1.12 -20.52
C TRP A 102 8.99 -0.98 -20.58
N VAL A 103 8.47 0.15 -20.11
CA VAL A 103 7.04 0.42 -20.03
C VAL A 103 6.66 1.71 -20.73
N ARG A 104 5.47 1.73 -21.32
CA ARG A 104 4.83 2.88 -21.95
C ARG A 104 3.36 2.92 -21.52
N GLY A 105 2.88 4.09 -21.12
CA GLY A 105 1.54 4.29 -20.56
C GLY A 105 1.59 5.23 -19.35
N ASN A 106 0.43 5.50 -18.76
CA ASN A 106 0.34 6.34 -17.57
C ASN A 106 0.24 5.45 -16.32
N TYR A 107 1.09 5.70 -15.32
CA TYR A 107 1.18 4.95 -14.07
C TYR A 107 1.32 3.44 -14.28
N VAL A 108 2.33 3.04 -15.06
CA VAL A 108 2.66 1.63 -15.29
C VAL A 108 3.61 1.18 -14.20
N TYR A 109 3.19 0.19 -13.42
CA TYR A 109 3.93 -0.41 -12.32
C TYR A 109 4.65 -1.67 -12.80
N PHE A 110 5.88 -1.86 -12.33
CA PHE A 110 6.67 -3.08 -12.47
C PHE A 110 7.21 -3.49 -11.09
N GLY A 111 7.07 -4.77 -10.74
CA GLY A 111 7.43 -5.26 -9.42
C GLY A 111 7.58 -6.78 -9.33
N VAL A 112 7.95 -7.25 -8.14
CA VAL A 112 8.03 -8.67 -7.80
C VAL A 112 7.43 -8.91 -6.41
N ASN A 113 6.79 -10.06 -6.20
CA ASN A 113 6.16 -10.37 -4.91
C ASN A 113 7.19 -10.47 -3.77
N GLY A 114 6.88 -9.88 -2.61
CA GLY A 114 7.81 -9.79 -1.48
C GLY A 114 9.03 -8.90 -1.74
N GLY A 115 9.06 -8.14 -2.84
CA GLY A 115 10.12 -7.20 -3.20
C GLY A 115 9.60 -5.81 -3.57
N GLN A 116 10.46 -5.00 -4.17
CA GLN A 116 10.09 -3.66 -4.64
C GLN A 116 9.08 -3.70 -5.79
N SER A 117 8.29 -2.62 -5.88
CA SER A 117 7.59 -2.21 -7.09
C SER A 117 7.87 -0.72 -7.31
N ARG A 118 7.98 -0.32 -8.57
CA ARG A 118 8.16 1.07 -9.01
C ARG A 118 7.24 1.33 -10.19
N TRP A 119 6.91 2.61 -10.43
CA TRP A 119 6.12 3.00 -11.59
C TRP A 119 6.81 4.07 -12.43
N ALA A 120 6.36 4.19 -13.68
CA ALA A 120 6.68 5.27 -14.59
C ALA A 120 5.42 5.74 -15.33
N SER A 121 5.42 7.00 -15.79
CA SER A 121 4.35 7.59 -16.60
C SER A 121 4.96 8.24 -17.82
N SER A 122 4.72 7.66 -18.99
CA SER A 122 5.12 8.16 -20.30
C SER A 122 4.17 7.59 -21.35
N SER A 123 3.24 8.39 -21.85
CA SER A 123 2.20 7.92 -22.79
C SER A 123 2.74 7.56 -24.17
N ASN A 124 3.84 8.18 -24.60
CA ASN A 124 4.34 8.10 -25.97
C ASN A 124 5.65 7.32 -26.10
N ASP A 125 6.52 7.39 -25.11
CA ASP A 125 7.86 6.81 -25.17
C ASP A 125 8.05 5.70 -24.14
N TYR A 126 8.81 4.68 -24.49
CA TYR A 126 9.19 3.62 -23.55
C TYR A 126 10.20 4.14 -22.53
N THR A 127 9.93 3.90 -21.26
CA THR A 127 10.79 4.24 -20.11
C THR A 127 11.19 2.98 -19.36
N GLN A 128 12.45 2.85 -18.94
CA GLN A 128 12.91 1.67 -18.22
C GLN A 128 12.70 1.82 -16.72
N ILE A 129 11.94 0.91 -16.12
CA ILE A 129 11.90 0.72 -14.67
C ILE A 129 12.98 -0.29 -14.31
N ASN A 130 13.77 0.02 -13.28
CA ASN A 130 14.78 -0.86 -12.71
C ASN A 130 14.51 -1.04 -11.22
N ILE A 131 14.49 -2.29 -10.73
CA ILE A 131 14.32 -2.66 -9.32
C ILE A 131 15.33 -3.75 -8.94
N SER A 132 15.69 -3.81 -7.65
CA SER A 132 16.47 -4.92 -7.11
C SER A 132 15.60 -5.75 -6.17
N PHE A 133 15.85 -7.07 -6.16
CA PHE A 133 15.08 -8.02 -5.38
C PHE A 133 16.03 -9.01 -4.71
N THR A 134 15.94 -9.18 -3.40
CA THR A 134 16.65 -10.25 -2.70
C THR A 134 15.64 -11.23 -2.13
N SER A 135 15.73 -12.49 -2.56
CA SER A 135 14.84 -13.56 -2.11
C SER A 135 15.05 -13.90 -0.63
N GLY A 136 13.96 -14.22 0.06
CA GLY A 136 13.99 -14.61 1.48
C GLY A 136 14.74 -15.93 1.74
N ALA A 137 15.05 -16.20 3.02
CA ALA A 137 15.91 -17.31 3.42
C ALA A 137 15.39 -18.72 3.09
N ASN A 138 14.10 -18.86 2.81
CA ASN A 138 13.45 -20.11 2.36
C ASN A 138 12.74 -19.96 1.00
N GLN A 139 12.95 -18.85 0.29
CA GLN A 139 12.18 -18.53 -0.92
C GLN A 139 12.80 -19.19 -2.16
N THR A 140 12.02 -20.07 -2.79
CA THR A 140 12.40 -20.80 -4.02
C THR A 140 11.63 -20.38 -5.27
N SER A 141 10.64 -19.50 -5.13
CA SER A 141 9.87 -18.92 -6.24
C SER A 141 9.61 -17.43 -6.05
N ALA A 142 9.49 -16.72 -7.17
CA ALA A 142 9.13 -15.31 -7.21
C ALA A 142 8.13 -15.06 -8.35
N VAL A 143 7.24 -14.09 -8.19
CA VAL A 143 6.22 -13.69 -9.14
C VAL A 143 6.53 -12.27 -9.56
N VAL A 144 7.10 -12.10 -10.76
CA VAL A 144 7.24 -10.78 -11.38
C VAL A 144 5.90 -10.34 -11.96
N TYR A 145 5.65 -9.04 -11.98
CA TYR A 145 4.39 -8.50 -12.45
C TYR A 145 4.51 -7.10 -13.06
N LEU A 146 3.54 -6.81 -13.92
CA LEU A 146 3.25 -5.50 -14.51
C LEU A 146 1.76 -5.18 -14.31
N HIS A 147 1.41 -3.92 -14.13
CA HIS A 147 0.02 -3.45 -14.20
C HIS A 147 -0.03 -1.94 -14.48
N GLY A 148 -1.18 -1.46 -14.95
CA GLY A 148 -1.45 -0.02 -15.04
C GLY A 148 -2.15 0.50 -13.78
N TRP A 149 -2.87 1.60 -13.93
CA TRP A 149 -3.68 2.22 -12.88
C TRP A 149 -5.10 2.51 -13.37
N TYR A 150 -6.10 2.34 -12.50
CA TYR A 150 -7.52 2.45 -12.86
C TYR A 150 -7.85 3.69 -13.71
N GLY A 151 -8.58 3.47 -14.80
CA GLY A 151 -9.00 4.53 -15.72
C GLY A 151 -7.89 5.18 -16.57
N GLN A 152 -6.62 4.78 -16.46
CA GLN A 152 -5.51 5.38 -17.22
C GLN A 152 -5.38 4.89 -18.68
N GLY A 153 -6.20 3.91 -19.08
CA GLY A 153 -6.14 3.29 -20.39
C GLY A 153 -4.98 2.29 -20.56
N THR A 154 -4.87 1.72 -21.75
CA THR A 154 -3.92 0.64 -22.04
C THR A 154 -2.47 1.02 -21.74
N TYR A 155 -1.78 0.19 -20.96
CA TYR A 155 -0.32 0.24 -20.86
C TYR A 155 0.32 -0.78 -21.80
N TYR A 156 1.58 -0.54 -22.13
CA TYR A 156 2.43 -1.44 -22.88
C TYR A 156 3.70 -1.76 -22.10
N ALA A 157 4.20 -2.98 -22.24
CA ALA A 157 5.44 -3.42 -21.63
C ALA A 157 6.21 -4.37 -22.55
N ASP A 158 7.53 -4.26 -22.54
CA ASP A 158 8.44 -4.96 -23.43
C ASP A 158 9.84 -5.13 -22.78
N ASP A 159 10.70 -5.95 -23.38
CA ASP A 159 12.09 -6.18 -22.96
C ASP A 159 12.26 -6.45 -21.45
N ILE A 160 11.44 -7.34 -20.87
CA ILE A 160 11.41 -7.57 -19.42
C ILE A 160 12.56 -8.48 -18.99
N THR A 161 13.43 -8.01 -18.11
CA THR A 161 14.58 -8.76 -17.57
C THR A 161 14.34 -9.19 -16.12
N PHE A 162 14.66 -10.45 -15.81
CA PHE A 162 14.87 -10.96 -14.45
C PHE A 162 16.23 -11.67 -14.43
N ASP A 163 17.28 -10.95 -14.05
CA ASP A 163 18.67 -11.41 -14.05
C ASP A 163 19.12 -11.87 -12.66
N GLY A 164 19.84 -12.99 -12.63
CA GLY A 164 20.41 -13.63 -11.45
C GLY A 164 20.30 -15.17 -11.52
N PRO A 165 20.87 -15.92 -10.57
CA PRO A 165 21.01 -17.35 -10.71
C PRO A 165 19.67 -18.07 -10.48
N GLY A 166 19.22 -18.83 -11.48
CA GLY A 166 17.95 -19.56 -11.45
C GLY A 166 17.85 -20.56 -10.29
N GLY A 167 16.63 -20.71 -9.75
CA GLY A 167 16.29 -21.67 -8.71
C GLY A 167 16.42 -23.14 -9.17
N PRO A 168 16.38 -24.10 -8.24
CA PRO A 168 16.42 -25.52 -8.58
C PRO A 168 15.15 -25.93 -9.33
N THR A 169 15.30 -26.38 -10.57
CA THR A 169 14.19 -26.94 -11.36
C THR A 169 13.59 -28.15 -10.65
N PRO A 170 12.26 -28.24 -10.47
CA PRO A 170 11.64 -29.42 -9.88
C PRO A 170 11.76 -30.63 -10.82
N THR A 171 12.73 -31.49 -10.57
CA THR A 171 12.84 -32.80 -11.23
C THR A 171 11.72 -33.71 -10.75
N VAL A 172 10.82 -34.09 -11.67
CA VAL A 172 9.73 -35.05 -11.39
C VAL A 172 10.35 -36.40 -11.01
N THR A 173 10.45 -36.64 -9.71
CA THR A 173 11.02 -37.88 -9.15
C THR A 173 9.89 -38.76 -8.64
N VAL A 174 9.73 -39.93 -9.28
CA VAL A 174 8.73 -40.93 -8.92
C VAL A 174 9.02 -41.46 -7.50
N THR A 175 7.98 -41.57 -6.67
CA THR A 175 8.08 -42.02 -5.27
C THR A 175 8.31 -43.53 -5.15
N PRO A 176 9.28 -43.98 -4.32
CA PRO A 176 9.27 -45.32 -3.75
C PRO A 176 9.06 -45.30 -2.22
N THR A 177 8.36 -46.34 -1.77
CA THR A 177 7.88 -46.66 -0.42
C THR A 177 8.89 -46.55 0.74
N ASN A 178 8.38 -46.16 1.92
CA ASN A 178 9.09 -46.11 3.21
C ASN A 178 9.57 -47.47 3.73
N THR A 179 10.72 -47.50 4.43
CA THR A 179 11.04 -48.47 5.51
C THR A 179 12.02 -47.80 6.50
N PRO A 180 11.87 -47.96 7.84
CA PRO A 180 12.56 -47.11 8.82
C PRO A 180 13.91 -47.68 9.30
N THR A 181 14.81 -46.83 9.81
CA THR A 181 15.94 -47.25 10.67
C THR A 181 16.33 -46.13 11.64
N SER A 182 16.80 -46.54 12.82
CA SER A 182 17.08 -45.77 14.03
C SER A 182 18.29 -44.81 13.98
N THR A 183 18.25 -43.76 14.80
CA THR A 183 19.41 -42.91 15.15
C THR A 183 19.59 -42.90 16.69
N PRO A 184 20.83 -42.99 17.23
CA PRO A 184 21.05 -43.30 18.64
C PRO A 184 21.06 -42.09 19.60
N THR A 185 20.94 -42.40 20.88
CA THR A 185 20.89 -41.48 22.03
C THR A 185 22.28 -40.97 22.46
N THR A 186 22.39 -39.68 22.80
CA THR A 186 23.45 -39.17 23.70
C THR A 186 22.97 -38.02 24.60
N THR A 187 22.69 -38.40 25.86
CA THR A 187 23.09 -37.79 27.14
C THR A 187 23.05 -36.26 27.37
N ILE A 188 22.45 -35.90 28.50
CA ILE A 188 22.23 -34.54 29.03
C ILE A 188 23.32 -34.17 30.06
N SER A 189 23.66 -32.87 30.21
CA SER A 189 24.10 -32.31 31.51
C SER A 189 23.77 -30.80 31.65
N PRO A 190 23.68 -30.25 32.88
CA PRO A 190 22.73 -29.16 33.17
C PRO A 190 23.37 -27.86 33.72
N THR A 191 22.49 -26.94 34.14
CA THR A 191 22.71 -25.69 34.93
C THR A 191 23.32 -24.50 34.17
N SER A 192 22.92 -23.24 34.42
CA SER A 192 22.18 -22.65 35.57
C SER A 192 21.23 -21.49 35.17
N SER A 193 20.32 -21.13 36.08
CA SER A 193 19.45 -19.94 36.03
C SER A 193 19.70 -19.09 37.30
N PRO A 194 19.67 -17.75 37.23
CA PRO A 194 18.46 -16.96 37.56
C PRO A 194 18.23 -15.85 36.49
N THR A 195 17.25 -14.92 36.52
CA THR A 195 16.17 -14.53 37.46
C THR A 195 14.91 -14.26 36.62
N PRO A 196 13.66 -14.51 37.08
CA PRO A 196 12.48 -14.26 36.25
C PRO A 196 12.16 -12.76 36.07
N THR A 197 12.24 -12.27 34.84
CA THR A 197 11.44 -11.11 34.42
C THR A 197 10.01 -11.60 34.18
N ILE A 198 9.07 -11.13 35.00
CA ILE A 198 7.65 -11.40 34.81
C ILE A 198 7.19 -10.62 33.58
N THR A 199 7.17 -11.26 32.41
CA THR A 199 6.34 -10.81 31.29
C THR A 199 4.95 -11.41 31.50
N PRO A 200 3.93 -10.63 31.87
CA PRO A 200 2.57 -11.15 31.91
C PRO A 200 2.10 -11.40 30.47
N THR A 201 2.18 -12.65 30.01
CA THR A 201 1.46 -13.18 28.84
C THR A 201 -0.03 -13.37 29.15
N GLY A 202 -0.63 -12.43 29.87
CA GLY A 202 -2.06 -12.34 30.07
C GLY A 202 -2.71 -11.58 28.93
N ASP A 203 -3.95 -11.92 28.61
CA ASP A 203 -4.83 -11.13 27.74
C ASP A 203 -5.11 -9.77 28.40
N ALA A 204 -4.19 -8.82 28.21
CA ALA A 204 -4.30 -7.47 28.71
C ALA A 204 -5.55 -6.83 28.09
N THR A 205 -6.58 -6.64 28.90
CA THR A 205 -7.86 -6.08 28.48
C THR A 205 -8.06 -4.68 29.03
N CYS A 206 -8.67 -3.80 28.22
CA CYS A 206 -9.02 -2.45 28.63
C CYS A 206 -10.32 -2.01 27.95
N PRO A 207 -11.15 -1.18 28.64
CA PRO A 207 -12.48 -0.84 28.16
C PRO A 207 -12.47 -0.12 26.81
N VAL A 208 -13.54 -0.31 26.04
CA VAL A 208 -13.83 0.45 24.81
C VAL A 208 -14.09 1.92 25.18
N LYS A 209 -13.30 2.83 24.61
CA LYS A 209 -13.45 4.27 24.79
C LYS A 209 -14.57 4.80 23.90
N SER A 210 -15.42 5.65 24.47
CA SER A 210 -16.44 6.38 23.73
C SER A 210 -15.83 7.46 22.83
N ARG A 211 -16.62 7.96 21.86
CA ARG A 211 -16.26 9.08 20.97
C ARG A 211 -15.58 10.22 21.74
N PRO A 212 -14.35 10.65 21.37
CA PRO A 212 -13.67 11.77 22.01
C PRO A 212 -14.55 13.02 22.07
N ALA A 213 -14.65 13.66 23.23
CA ALA A 213 -15.46 14.87 23.40
C ALA A 213 -14.85 16.08 22.68
N GLY A 214 -13.56 16.33 22.89
CA GLY A 214 -12.81 17.46 22.32
C GLY A 214 -12.48 17.33 20.82
N LYS A 215 -11.58 18.18 20.34
CA LYS A 215 -11.06 18.11 18.96
C LYS A 215 -10.21 16.87 18.73
N VAL A 216 -10.20 16.37 17.50
CA VAL A 216 -9.39 15.22 17.09
C VAL A 216 -8.30 15.62 16.09
N LEU A 217 -7.12 15.06 16.26
CA LEU A 217 -6.17 14.84 15.18
C LEU A 217 -6.09 13.32 15.03
N GLN A 218 -6.68 12.84 13.93
CA GLN A 218 -6.68 11.44 13.54
C GLN A 218 -5.50 11.19 12.61
N GLY A 219 -4.78 10.11 12.83
CA GLY A 219 -3.68 9.71 11.96
C GLY A 219 -3.69 8.22 11.68
N TYR A 220 -3.40 7.86 10.44
CA TYR A 220 -3.14 6.47 10.07
C TYR A 220 -1.79 6.05 10.65
N TRP A 221 -1.78 4.98 11.44
CA TRP A 221 -0.58 4.32 11.94
C TRP A 221 -0.34 3.09 11.08
N GLU A 222 0.80 3.10 10.38
CA GLU A 222 1.22 2.02 9.50
C GLU A 222 1.71 0.85 10.35
N ASN A 223 1.00 -0.28 10.30
CA ASN A 223 1.41 -1.52 10.97
C ASN A 223 2.54 -2.24 10.24
N TRP A 224 3.05 -1.69 9.14
CA TRP A 224 4.24 -2.14 8.43
C TRP A 224 5.38 -1.13 8.56
N ASP A 225 6.61 -1.59 8.36
CA ASP A 225 7.71 -0.67 8.12
C ASP A 225 7.70 -0.19 6.66
N GLY A 226 7.15 1.01 6.42
CA GLY A 226 7.14 1.64 5.11
C GLY A 226 8.51 2.16 4.65
N ALA A 227 9.47 2.34 5.54
CA ALA A 227 10.82 2.78 5.20
C ALA A 227 11.69 1.63 4.67
N ILE A 228 11.43 0.40 5.09
CA ILE A 228 11.99 -0.80 4.45
C ILE A 228 11.63 -0.78 2.96
N ASN A 229 12.63 -1.01 2.12
CA ASN A 229 12.57 -0.93 0.65
C ASN A 229 12.25 0.46 0.06
N GLY A 230 12.17 1.52 0.87
CA GLY A 230 12.04 2.91 0.42
C GLY A 230 10.67 3.28 -0.15
N VAL A 231 9.60 2.59 0.27
CA VAL A 231 8.22 2.87 -0.17
C VAL A 231 7.75 4.22 0.40
N HIS A 232 7.98 4.44 1.69
CA HIS A 232 7.71 5.68 2.44
C HIS A 232 9.02 6.25 3.04
N PRO A 233 9.02 7.50 3.53
CA PRO A 233 10.24 8.14 4.04
C PRO A 233 10.62 7.65 5.45
N PRO A 234 11.84 7.95 5.94
CA PRO A 234 12.49 7.21 7.03
C PRO A 234 12.00 7.56 8.44
N PHE A 235 10.76 7.19 8.74
CA PHE A 235 10.27 7.01 10.12
C PHE A 235 10.04 5.53 10.46
N GLY A 236 9.73 4.71 9.44
CA GLY A 236 9.59 3.26 9.56
C GLY A 236 8.43 2.83 10.47
N TRP A 237 8.52 1.60 10.98
CA TRP A 237 7.59 1.08 11.97
C TRP A 237 7.84 1.72 13.35
N THR A 238 6.77 2.07 14.08
CA THR A 238 6.87 2.61 15.44
C THR A 238 5.84 1.96 16.36
N PRO A 239 6.13 1.71 17.66
CA PRO A 239 5.12 1.19 18.58
C PRO A 239 3.90 2.12 18.69
N ILE A 240 2.67 1.59 18.74
CA ILE A 240 1.45 2.41 18.82
C ILE A 240 1.35 3.24 20.11
N ASN A 241 2.06 2.81 21.16
CA ASN A 241 2.20 3.51 22.44
C ASN A 241 3.41 4.47 22.49
N ASN A 242 4.08 4.74 21.35
CA ASN A 242 5.16 5.71 21.29
C ASN A 242 4.66 7.09 21.77
N PRO A 243 5.20 7.64 22.88
CA PRO A 243 4.69 8.87 23.48
C PRO A 243 4.86 10.09 22.56
N VAL A 244 5.75 10.04 21.56
CA VAL A 244 5.91 11.11 20.58
C VAL A 244 4.62 11.32 19.78
N ILE A 245 3.86 10.25 19.46
CA ILE A 245 2.58 10.36 18.74
C ILE A 245 1.62 11.32 19.47
N ALA A 246 1.42 11.08 20.77
CA ALA A 246 0.58 11.94 21.62
C ALA A 246 1.18 13.34 21.83
N GLN A 247 2.49 13.45 22.04
CA GLN A 247 3.19 14.75 22.17
C GLN A 247 2.99 15.66 20.95
N ARG A 248 2.90 15.07 19.75
CA ARG A 248 2.68 15.73 18.47
C ARG A 248 1.20 15.93 18.14
N GLY A 249 0.32 15.61 19.07
CA GLY A 249 -1.09 15.99 19.07
C GLY A 249 -2.04 14.91 18.58
N TYR A 250 -1.55 13.79 18.05
CA TYR A 250 -2.40 12.68 17.62
C TYR A 250 -3.12 12.06 18.82
N ASN A 251 -4.45 12.08 18.80
CA ASN A 251 -5.30 11.52 19.86
C ASN A 251 -6.32 10.49 19.35
N VAL A 252 -6.42 10.32 18.03
CA VAL A 252 -7.07 9.17 17.39
C VAL A 252 -6.05 8.51 16.47
N ILE A 253 -5.94 7.19 16.57
CA ILE A 253 -5.02 6.37 15.77
C ILE A 253 -5.86 5.37 14.97
N ASN A 254 -5.76 5.43 13.65
CA ASN A 254 -6.30 4.42 12.75
C ASN A 254 -5.19 3.40 12.49
N ALA A 255 -5.28 2.22 13.10
CA ALA A 255 -4.33 1.15 12.84
C ALA A 255 -4.63 0.55 11.47
N ALA A 256 -3.70 0.77 10.53
CA ALA A 256 -3.82 0.42 9.12
C ALA A 256 -2.79 -0.66 8.79
N PHE A 257 -3.12 -1.74 8.08
CA PHE A 257 -4.44 -2.31 7.79
C PHE A 257 -4.41 -3.81 8.14
N PRO A 258 -5.55 -4.46 8.43
CA PRO A 258 -5.59 -5.91 8.48
C PRO A 258 -5.40 -6.50 7.08
N VAL A 259 -4.80 -7.68 6.99
CA VAL A 259 -4.82 -8.46 5.74
C VAL A 259 -6.19 -9.10 5.59
N ILE A 260 -6.81 -8.95 4.43
CA ILE A 260 -8.12 -9.53 4.11
C ILE A 260 -7.95 -10.52 2.96
N ARG A 261 -8.32 -11.78 3.19
CA ARG A 261 -8.31 -12.83 2.16
C ARG A 261 -9.57 -12.77 1.31
N GLY A 262 -9.51 -13.29 0.08
CA GLY A 262 -10.63 -13.26 -0.87
C GLY A 262 -11.90 -14.02 -0.43
N ASP A 263 -11.82 -14.89 0.57
CA ASP A 263 -12.98 -15.54 1.21
C ASP A 263 -13.65 -14.65 2.29
N GLY A 264 -13.07 -13.49 2.59
CA GLY A 264 -13.46 -12.58 3.66
C GLY A 264 -12.68 -12.78 4.96
N THR A 265 -11.77 -13.76 5.07
CA THR A 265 -11.03 -14.01 6.31
C THR A 265 -10.05 -12.87 6.62
N VAL A 266 -10.20 -12.25 7.80
CA VAL A 266 -9.35 -11.16 8.29
C VAL A 266 -8.21 -11.69 9.16
N LEU A 267 -7.01 -11.13 9.00
CA LEU A 267 -5.83 -11.39 9.83
C LEU A 267 -5.33 -10.11 10.51
N TRP A 268 -4.76 -10.27 11.71
CA TRP A 268 -4.09 -9.20 12.47
C TRP A 268 -3.03 -9.82 13.39
N GLU A 269 -1.87 -10.12 12.83
CA GLU A 269 -0.75 -10.80 13.51
C GLU A 269 0.60 -10.41 12.90
N ASP A 270 1.69 -10.62 13.64
CA ASP A 270 3.04 -10.32 13.16
C ASP A 270 3.41 -11.21 11.97
N GLY A 271 4.03 -10.63 10.95
CA GLY A 271 4.42 -11.35 9.74
C GLY A 271 3.25 -11.75 8.82
N MET A 272 2.04 -11.20 9.01
CA MET A 272 0.94 -11.38 8.04
C MET A 272 1.24 -10.79 6.65
N ASP A 273 2.23 -9.89 6.57
CA ASP A 273 3.00 -9.55 5.37
C ASP A 273 4.47 -9.29 5.80
N VAL A 274 5.40 -9.23 4.83
CA VAL A 274 6.87 -9.25 5.00
C VAL A 274 7.40 -8.19 5.97
N THR A 275 6.77 -7.00 6.00
CA THR A 275 7.18 -5.88 6.86
C THR A 275 6.17 -5.55 7.96
N VAL A 276 5.11 -6.36 8.10
CA VAL A 276 4.01 -6.11 9.04
C VAL A 276 4.32 -6.62 10.45
N LYS A 277 4.08 -5.75 11.43
CA LYS A 277 4.14 -6.01 12.86
C LYS A 277 2.98 -5.29 13.56
N VAL A 278 2.11 -6.05 14.22
CA VAL A 278 0.95 -5.50 14.92
C VAL A 278 1.29 -5.17 16.37
N SER A 279 0.55 -4.25 16.97
CA SER A 279 0.72 -3.95 18.40
C SER A 279 0.02 -5.00 19.27
N THR A 280 0.66 -5.38 20.37
CA THR A 280 0.10 -6.32 21.35
C THR A 280 -1.10 -5.70 22.10
N PRO A 281 -2.00 -6.52 22.68
CA PRO A 281 -3.10 -6.01 23.51
C PRO A 281 -2.62 -5.09 24.66
N ALA A 282 -1.45 -5.37 25.23
CA ALA A 282 -0.85 -4.55 26.29
C ALA A 282 -0.37 -3.17 25.78
N GLU A 283 0.26 -3.10 24.60
CA GLU A 283 0.65 -1.82 23.98
C GLU A 283 -0.58 -1.00 23.57
N MET A 284 -1.63 -1.65 23.05
CA MET A 284 -2.92 -1.02 22.75
C MET A 284 -3.53 -0.39 24.02
N CYS A 285 -3.52 -1.12 25.15
CA CYS A 285 -4.02 -0.59 26.41
C CYS A 285 -3.13 0.51 27.01
N ALA A 286 -1.80 0.42 26.86
CA ALA A 286 -0.88 1.48 27.27
C ALA A 286 -1.12 2.78 26.47
N ALA A 287 -1.28 2.69 25.14
CA ALA A 287 -1.63 3.82 24.29
C ALA A 287 -2.99 4.42 24.67
N LYS A 288 -4.01 3.58 24.94
CA LYS A 288 -5.34 4.01 25.38
C LYS A 288 -5.32 4.73 26.73
N ALA A 289 -4.53 4.24 27.68
CA ALA A 289 -4.28 4.88 28.98
C ALA A 289 -3.51 6.21 28.85
N ALA A 290 -2.56 6.29 27.90
CA ALA A 290 -1.88 7.53 27.52
C ALA A 290 -2.76 8.53 26.73
N GLY A 291 -4.04 8.21 26.53
CA GLY A 291 -5.04 9.12 25.98
C GLY A 291 -5.52 8.79 24.55
N ALA A 292 -4.81 7.94 23.80
CA ALA A 292 -5.17 7.60 22.42
C ALA A 292 -6.54 6.88 22.33
N THR A 293 -7.28 7.13 21.26
CA THR A 293 -8.45 6.32 20.86
C THR A 293 -8.07 5.54 19.62
N ILE A 294 -8.23 4.22 19.61
CA ILE A 294 -7.62 3.37 18.58
C ILE A 294 -8.70 2.65 17.77
N LEU A 295 -8.73 2.92 16.46
CA LEU A 295 -9.65 2.32 15.50
C LEU A 295 -8.90 1.32 14.61
N MET A 296 -9.54 0.24 14.19
CA MET A 296 -9.03 -0.56 13.07
C MET A 296 -9.54 0.05 11.78
N SER A 297 -8.64 0.53 10.91
CA SER A 297 -9.03 0.87 9.54
C SER A 297 -9.18 -0.41 8.73
N ILE A 298 -10.29 -0.52 8.00
CA ILE A 298 -10.63 -1.64 7.13
C ILE A 298 -10.58 -1.13 5.69
N GLY A 299 -9.68 -1.70 4.88
CA GLY A 299 -9.52 -1.34 3.47
C GLY A 299 -8.08 -0.95 3.14
N GLY A 300 -7.89 0.12 2.37
CA GLY A 300 -6.60 0.51 1.81
C GLY A 300 -6.30 -0.11 0.44
N ALA A 301 -5.39 0.51 -0.32
CA ALA A 301 -5.23 0.29 -1.77
C ALA A 301 -4.89 -1.15 -2.22
N ALA A 302 -4.46 -2.03 -1.31
CA ALA A 302 -4.12 -3.43 -1.59
C ALA A 302 -5.07 -4.46 -0.94
N ALA A 303 -6.03 -4.03 -0.11
CA ALA A 303 -6.90 -4.91 0.68
C ALA A 303 -8.38 -4.67 0.35
N GLY A 304 -8.79 -5.14 -0.82
CA GLY A 304 -10.20 -5.14 -1.24
C GLY A 304 -11.01 -6.27 -0.61
N ILE A 305 -12.26 -5.99 -0.25
CA ILE A 305 -13.26 -7.01 0.11
C ILE A 305 -14.10 -7.31 -1.14
N ASP A 306 -14.40 -8.58 -1.43
CA ASP A 306 -15.44 -8.91 -2.42
C ASP A 306 -16.83 -8.55 -1.85
N LEU A 307 -17.23 -7.31 -2.09
CA LEU A 307 -18.54 -6.79 -1.72
C LEU A 307 -19.68 -7.32 -2.61
N SER A 308 -19.42 -8.14 -3.63
CA SER A 308 -20.51 -8.80 -4.38
C SER A 308 -21.17 -9.93 -3.58
N SER A 309 -20.44 -10.52 -2.62
CA SER A 309 -20.85 -11.73 -1.90
C SER A 309 -21.23 -11.47 -0.44
N SER A 310 -22.45 -11.88 -0.07
CA SER A 310 -22.92 -11.82 1.33
C SER A 310 -22.24 -12.85 2.23
N SER A 311 -21.75 -13.98 1.69
CA SER A 311 -21.00 -14.98 2.46
C SER A 311 -19.58 -14.53 2.77
N VAL A 312 -18.95 -13.75 1.88
CA VAL A 312 -17.67 -13.05 2.15
C VAL A 312 -17.87 -12.01 3.24
N ALA A 313 -18.94 -11.21 3.16
CA ALA A 313 -19.30 -10.25 4.21
C ALA A 313 -19.54 -10.94 5.58
N ASP A 314 -20.21 -12.10 5.61
CA ASP A 314 -20.40 -12.88 6.85
C ASP A 314 -19.10 -13.45 7.40
N ARG A 315 -18.22 -13.99 6.54
CA ARG A 315 -16.89 -14.48 6.94
C ARG A 315 -16.02 -13.35 7.50
N PHE A 316 -16.11 -12.16 6.90
CA PHE A 316 -15.44 -10.96 7.39
C PHE A 316 -15.90 -10.61 8.80
N VAL A 317 -17.22 -10.48 9.02
CA VAL A 317 -17.77 -10.21 10.37
C VAL A 317 -17.37 -11.29 11.37
N GLN A 318 -17.41 -12.56 10.99
CA GLN A 318 -17.05 -13.69 11.84
C GLN A 318 -15.57 -13.65 12.29
N THR A 319 -14.66 -13.17 11.44
CA THR A 319 -13.21 -13.20 11.70
C THR A 319 -12.68 -11.89 12.29
N VAL A 320 -13.23 -10.73 11.90
CA VAL A 320 -12.82 -9.41 12.43
C VAL A 320 -13.26 -9.18 13.88
N VAL A 321 -14.47 -9.60 14.27
CA VAL A 321 -15.01 -9.30 15.61
C VAL A 321 -14.17 -9.92 16.74
N PRO A 322 -13.70 -11.18 16.66
CA PRO A 322 -12.75 -11.73 17.62
C PRO A 322 -11.45 -10.93 17.72
N ILE A 323 -10.91 -10.44 16.60
CA ILE A 323 -9.70 -9.61 16.56
C ILE A 323 -9.94 -8.27 17.28
N LEU A 324 -11.03 -7.57 16.94
CA LEU A 324 -11.38 -6.28 17.55
C LEU A 324 -11.48 -6.37 19.07
N LYS A 325 -12.03 -7.49 19.58
CA LYS A 325 -12.12 -7.80 21.01
C LYS A 325 -10.76 -8.12 21.61
N LYS A 326 -9.98 -9.03 21.01
CA LYS A 326 -8.66 -9.47 21.51
C LYS A 326 -7.65 -8.32 21.63
N TYR A 327 -7.65 -7.39 20.69
CA TYR A 327 -6.70 -6.27 20.64
C TYR A 327 -7.24 -4.95 21.23
N ASN A 328 -8.40 -4.98 21.91
CA ASN A 328 -9.00 -3.85 22.62
C ASN A 328 -9.25 -2.59 21.77
N PHE A 329 -9.68 -2.75 20.52
CA PHE A 329 -10.03 -1.60 19.67
C PHE A 329 -11.21 -0.80 20.23
N ASP A 330 -11.23 0.50 19.97
CA ASP A 330 -12.30 1.43 20.37
C ASP A 330 -13.39 1.60 19.30
N GLY A 331 -13.09 1.23 18.06
CA GLY A 331 -13.99 1.32 16.92
C GLY A 331 -13.39 0.76 15.63
N ILE A 332 -14.13 0.94 14.54
CA ILE A 332 -13.69 0.67 13.17
C ILE A 332 -13.76 1.95 12.33
N ASP A 333 -12.86 2.02 11.36
CA ASP A 333 -12.83 3.03 10.32
C ASP A 333 -12.99 2.33 8.95
N ILE A 334 -13.89 2.83 8.11
CA ILE A 334 -14.20 2.23 6.81
C ILE A 334 -13.49 3.01 5.70
N ASP A 335 -12.51 2.36 5.07
CA ASP A 335 -11.59 2.92 4.07
C ASP A 335 -11.57 2.03 2.81
N ILE A 336 -12.77 1.61 2.37
CA ILE A 336 -12.99 0.62 1.30
C ILE A 336 -13.49 1.33 0.04
N GLU A 337 -12.65 1.42 -0.98
CA GLU A 337 -13.05 1.92 -2.30
C GLU A 337 -13.22 0.78 -3.31
N THR A 338 -12.27 -0.17 -3.31
CA THR A 338 -12.24 -1.28 -4.26
C THR A 338 -13.50 -2.14 -4.13
N GLY A 339 -14.27 -2.24 -5.23
CA GLY A 339 -15.48 -3.06 -5.32
C GLY A 339 -16.76 -2.38 -4.82
N LEU A 340 -16.70 -1.16 -4.26
CA LEU A 340 -17.90 -0.42 -3.89
C LEU A 340 -18.48 0.35 -5.08
N THR A 341 -19.75 0.12 -5.38
CA THR A 341 -20.44 0.71 -6.54
C THR A 341 -21.90 1.01 -6.21
N GLY A 342 -22.43 2.13 -6.71
CA GLY A 342 -23.84 2.49 -6.61
C GLY A 342 -24.69 1.87 -7.71
N SER A 343 -25.97 1.66 -7.41
CA SER A 343 -26.99 1.15 -8.35
C SER A 343 -27.40 2.15 -9.45
N GLY A 344 -27.02 3.42 -9.33
CA GLY A 344 -27.57 4.54 -10.12
C GLY A 344 -28.88 5.13 -9.56
N ASN A 345 -29.50 4.51 -8.54
CA ASN A 345 -30.65 5.05 -7.82
C ASN A 345 -30.34 5.13 -6.31
N ILE A 346 -30.28 6.33 -5.73
CA ILE A 346 -29.88 6.51 -4.33
C ILE A 346 -30.85 5.89 -3.32
N ASN A 347 -32.10 5.67 -3.74
CA ASN A 347 -33.14 5.02 -2.93
C ASN A 347 -33.09 3.48 -3.00
N GLN A 348 -32.14 2.91 -3.77
CA GLN A 348 -31.97 1.48 -3.94
C GLN A 348 -30.50 1.10 -3.79
N LEU A 349 -30.15 0.38 -2.72
CA LEU A 349 -28.79 -0.11 -2.52
C LEU A 349 -28.39 -1.10 -3.63
N SER A 350 -27.14 -1.02 -4.09
CA SER A 350 -26.50 -2.10 -4.85
C SER A 350 -26.18 -3.31 -3.95
N ALA A 351 -25.71 -4.41 -4.54
CA ALA A 351 -25.17 -5.53 -3.79
C ALA A 351 -23.96 -5.11 -2.92
N SER A 352 -23.03 -4.32 -3.47
CA SER A 352 -21.82 -3.89 -2.76
C SER A 352 -22.12 -2.91 -1.63
N GLN A 353 -23.03 -1.97 -1.82
CA GLN A 353 -23.53 -1.09 -0.75
C GLN A 353 -24.25 -1.88 0.34
N SER A 354 -25.05 -2.88 -0.03
CA SER A 354 -25.77 -3.74 0.91
C SER A 354 -24.82 -4.60 1.75
N ASN A 355 -23.79 -5.18 1.13
CA ASN A 355 -22.80 -6.00 1.83
C ASN A 355 -21.84 -5.18 2.69
N LEU A 356 -21.49 -3.95 2.31
CA LEU A 356 -20.75 -3.04 3.18
C LEU A 356 -21.59 -2.64 4.41
N ILE A 357 -22.88 -2.35 4.23
CA ILE A 357 -23.81 -2.13 5.34
C ILE A 357 -23.93 -3.39 6.23
N ARG A 358 -23.96 -4.60 5.64
CA ARG A 358 -23.98 -5.87 6.37
C ARG A 358 -22.73 -6.06 7.24
N ILE A 359 -21.55 -5.72 6.71
CA ILE A 359 -20.29 -5.73 7.47
C ILE A 359 -20.36 -4.78 8.66
N ILE A 360 -20.74 -3.52 8.43
CA ILE A 360 -20.80 -2.50 9.47
C ILE A 360 -21.81 -2.90 10.55
N ASP A 361 -23.06 -3.22 10.18
CA ASP A 361 -24.09 -3.64 11.12
C ASP A 361 -23.68 -4.91 11.90
N GLY A 362 -23.09 -5.89 11.22
CA GLY A 362 -22.66 -7.17 11.82
C GLY A 362 -21.51 -7.03 12.82
N VAL A 363 -20.59 -6.08 12.61
CA VAL A 363 -19.58 -5.71 13.61
C VAL A 363 -20.23 -4.92 14.76
N LEU A 364 -20.99 -3.86 14.45
CA LEU A 364 -21.57 -2.97 15.45
C LEU A 364 -22.62 -3.65 16.36
N ALA A 365 -23.25 -4.73 15.91
CA ALA A 365 -24.16 -5.55 16.71
C ALA A 365 -23.45 -6.46 17.73
N GLN A 366 -22.15 -6.74 17.53
CA GLN A 366 -21.36 -7.63 18.38
C GLN A 366 -20.33 -6.91 19.26
N MET A 367 -20.23 -5.59 19.14
CA MET A 367 -19.37 -4.70 19.93
C MET A 367 -20.22 -3.83 20.87
N PRO A 368 -19.63 -3.23 21.93
CA PRO A 368 -20.36 -2.33 22.83
C PRO A 368 -21.08 -1.19 22.10
N SER A 369 -22.17 -0.69 22.67
CA SER A 369 -22.99 0.38 22.04
C SER A 369 -22.23 1.69 21.83
N ASN A 370 -21.18 1.94 22.61
CA ASN A 370 -20.28 3.08 22.46
C ASN A 370 -19.11 2.84 21.48
N PHE A 371 -19.00 1.66 20.86
CA PHE A 371 -17.95 1.32 19.88
C PHE A 371 -18.06 2.18 18.62
N GLY A 372 -16.91 2.67 18.14
CA GLY A 372 -16.82 3.69 17.11
C GLY A 372 -17.03 3.22 15.68
N LEU A 373 -17.56 4.16 14.89
CA LEU A 373 -17.67 4.06 13.44
C LEU A 373 -17.24 5.39 12.81
N THR A 374 -16.16 5.35 12.04
CA THR A 374 -15.68 6.45 11.20
C THR A 374 -15.57 5.96 9.75
N MET A 375 -15.43 6.87 8.79
CA MET A 375 -15.39 6.54 7.36
C MET A 375 -14.45 7.48 6.63
N ALA A 376 -13.57 6.92 5.80
CA ALA A 376 -12.52 7.61 5.10
C ALA A 376 -12.66 7.61 3.57
N PRO A 377 -13.85 7.82 2.97
CA PRO A 377 -13.99 7.66 1.53
C PRO A 377 -13.23 8.71 0.72
N GLU A 378 -12.87 8.40 -0.52
CA GLU A 378 -12.42 9.36 -1.52
C GLU A 378 -13.56 10.31 -1.96
N THR A 379 -13.21 11.51 -2.44
CA THR A 379 -14.20 12.55 -2.79
C THR A 379 -15.21 12.10 -3.85
N ALA A 380 -14.79 11.31 -4.83
CA ALA A 380 -15.65 10.80 -5.90
C ALA A 380 -16.84 10.01 -5.34
N TYR A 381 -16.62 9.22 -4.29
CA TYR A 381 -17.62 8.35 -3.69
C TYR A 381 -18.64 9.09 -2.80
N VAL A 382 -18.41 10.38 -2.53
CA VAL A 382 -19.29 11.20 -1.69
C VAL A 382 -19.72 12.45 -2.46
N THR A 383 -18.91 13.51 -2.44
CA THR A 383 -19.26 14.81 -3.01
C THR A 383 -19.18 14.83 -4.53
N GLY A 384 -18.41 13.94 -5.15
CA GLY A 384 -18.47 13.66 -6.59
C GLY A 384 -19.86 13.20 -7.05
N GLY A 385 -20.70 12.71 -6.12
CA GLY A 385 -22.12 12.46 -6.35
C GLY A 385 -22.89 13.68 -6.90
N SER A 386 -22.42 14.91 -6.63
CA SER A 386 -23.02 16.15 -7.18
C SER A 386 -22.80 16.33 -8.68
N VAL A 387 -21.76 15.70 -9.24
CA VAL A 387 -21.44 15.72 -10.68
C VAL A 387 -22.26 14.65 -11.40
N THR A 388 -22.30 13.44 -10.83
CA THR A 388 -23.10 12.31 -11.34
C THR A 388 -23.30 11.28 -10.22
N TYR A 389 -24.38 10.50 -10.27
CA TYR A 389 -24.64 9.44 -9.30
C TYR A 389 -24.74 8.07 -10.00
N GLY A 390 -23.80 7.17 -9.71
CA GLY A 390 -23.70 5.85 -10.31
C GLY A 390 -22.26 5.35 -10.48
N SER A 391 -22.08 4.03 -10.58
CA SER A 391 -20.75 3.41 -10.41
C SER A 391 -20.13 3.87 -9.09
N ILE A 392 -18.86 4.24 -9.03
CA ILE A 392 -18.22 4.78 -7.82
C ILE A 392 -18.81 6.12 -7.37
N TRP A 393 -19.36 6.93 -8.28
CA TRP A 393 -19.73 8.32 -8.02
C TRP A 393 -20.93 8.41 -7.06
N GLY A 394 -20.69 8.95 -5.88
CA GLY A 394 -21.66 9.01 -4.78
C GLY A 394 -21.95 7.67 -4.09
N ALA A 395 -21.20 6.59 -4.35
CA ALA A 395 -21.53 5.25 -3.83
C ALA A 395 -21.53 5.11 -2.29
N TYR A 396 -20.80 5.96 -1.56
CA TYR A 396 -20.88 6.02 -0.09
C TYR A 396 -22.10 6.78 0.44
N LEU A 397 -22.80 7.59 -0.36
CA LEU A 397 -23.87 8.48 0.12
C LEU A 397 -25.00 7.79 0.90
N PRO A 398 -25.62 6.69 0.44
CA PRO A 398 -26.67 6.03 1.22
C PRO A 398 -26.13 5.36 2.50
N ILE A 399 -24.85 4.96 2.51
CA ILE A 399 -24.16 4.38 3.67
C ILE A 399 -23.92 5.47 4.72
N ILE A 400 -23.29 6.59 4.32
CA ILE A 400 -23.09 7.78 5.16
C ILE A 400 -24.42 8.26 5.73
N LYS A 401 -25.46 8.37 4.88
CA LYS A 401 -26.81 8.77 5.31
C LYS A 401 -27.33 7.89 6.43
N LYS A 402 -27.33 6.56 6.25
CA LYS A 402 -27.82 5.60 7.27
C LYS A 402 -27.16 5.85 8.64
N TYR A 403 -25.84 5.97 8.68
CA TYR A 403 -25.11 6.09 9.94
C TYR A 403 -25.02 7.52 10.50
N ALA A 404 -25.17 8.53 9.66
CA ALA A 404 -25.34 9.93 10.09
C ALA A 404 -26.71 10.12 10.77
N ASP A 405 -27.79 9.65 10.12
CA ASP A 405 -29.18 9.79 10.56
C ASP A 405 -29.46 8.98 11.84
N ASN A 406 -28.94 7.75 11.95
CA ASN A 406 -29.09 6.93 13.17
C ASN A 406 -28.10 7.28 14.30
N GLY A 407 -27.23 8.27 14.08
CA GLY A 407 -26.28 8.75 15.07
C GLY A 407 -25.05 7.88 15.34
N ARG A 408 -24.88 6.72 14.69
CA ARG A 408 -23.72 5.83 14.90
C ARG A 408 -22.42 6.38 14.32
N LEU A 409 -22.47 7.15 13.22
CA LEU A 409 -21.29 7.79 12.63
C LEU A 409 -20.71 8.82 13.60
N TRP A 410 -19.50 8.56 14.10
CA TRP A 410 -18.77 9.47 14.98
C TRP A 410 -18.38 10.75 14.24
N TRP A 411 -17.81 10.58 13.05
CA TRP A 411 -17.50 11.60 12.05
C TRP A 411 -17.17 10.96 10.69
N LEU A 412 -17.18 11.79 9.64
CA LEU A 412 -16.65 11.48 8.31
C LEU A 412 -15.25 12.09 8.16
N ASN A 413 -14.27 11.27 7.81
CA ASN A 413 -12.86 11.62 7.59
C ASN A 413 -12.46 11.39 6.12
N MET A 414 -13.33 11.85 5.21
CA MET A 414 -13.17 11.79 3.76
C MET A 414 -11.81 12.35 3.30
N GLN A 415 -11.21 11.73 2.29
CA GLN A 415 -9.86 12.01 1.78
C GLN A 415 -9.89 13.24 0.87
N TYR A 416 -9.30 14.36 1.27
CA TYR A 416 -9.24 15.60 0.47
C TYR A 416 -7.96 15.63 -0.39
N TYR A 417 -7.65 14.50 -1.02
CA TYR A 417 -6.45 14.27 -1.84
C TYR A 417 -6.72 13.20 -2.90
N ASN A 418 -5.74 12.96 -3.78
CA ASN A 418 -5.76 12.02 -4.92
C ASN A 418 -6.87 12.23 -5.98
N GLY A 419 -7.77 13.22 -5.81
CA GLY A 419 -8.82 13.58 -6.75
C GLY A 419 -9.14 15.07 -6.74
N SER A 420 -10.27 15.47 -7.35
CA SER A 420 -10.79 16.84 -7.21
C SER A 420 -11.65 16.99 -5.95
N MET A 421 -11.84 18.22 -5.51
CA MET A 421 -12.78 18.57 -4.45
C MET A 421 -14.08 19.07 -5.09
N TYR A 422 -15.24 18.63 -4.61
CA TYR A 422 -16.53 18.92 -5.25
C TYR A 422 -17.45 19.79 -4.38
N GLY A 423 -18.14 20.73 -5.04
CA GLY A 423 -19.24 21.49 -4.46
C GLY A 423 -20.57 20.74 -4.51
N CYS A 424 -21.63 21.38 -4.03
CA CYS A 424 -22.98 20.79 -4.03
C CYS A 424 -23.70 20.91 -5.38
N SER A 425 -23.20 21.72 -6.31
CA SER A 425 -23.85 22.02 -7.60
C SER A 425 -23.18 21.35 -8.81
N GLY A 426 -22.31 20.35 -8.58
CA GLY A 426 -21.49 19.72 -9.63
C GLY A 426 -20.16 20.46 -9.92
N ASP A 427 -19.87 21.54 -9.20
CA ASP A 427 -18.62 22.29 -9.33
C ASP A 427 -17.41 21.45 -8.87
N SER A 428 -16.26 21.63 -9.52
CA SER A 428 -15.00 20.93 -9.23
C SER A 428 -13.85 21.92 -8.98
N TYR A 429 -13.03 21.63 -7.97
CA TYR A 429 -11.90 22.44 -7.52
C TYR A 429 -10.66 21.57 -7.31
N SER A 430 -9.46 22.12 -7.51
CA SER A 430 -8.22 21.37 -7.28
C SER A 430 -8.01 21.02 -5.81
N ALA A 431 -7.56 19.78 -5.54
CA ALA A 431 -7.00 19.41 -4.24
C ALA A 431 -5.77 20.26 -3.89
N GLY A 432 -5.39 20.30 -2.61
CA GLY A 432 -4.31 21.16 -2.12
C GLY A 432 -4.67 22.65 -2.00
N THR A 433 -5.92 23.03 -2.24
CA THR A 433 -6.38 24.44 -2.19
C THR A 433 -7.32 24.70 -1.01
N VAL A 434 -7.20 25.88 -0.40
CA VAL A 434 -8.13 26.35 0.64
C VAL A 434 -9.55 26.47 0.10
N GLN A 435 -9.73 26.86 -1.16
CA GLN A 435 -11.04 26.95 -1.81
C GLN A 435 -11.71 25.58 -1.94
N GLY A 436 -11.03 24.59 -2.51
CA GLY A 436 -11.57 23.24 -2.67
C GLY A 436 -11.91 22.59 -1.33
N PHE A 437 -11.02 22.73 -0.32
CA PHE A 437 -11.30 22.33 1.05
C PHE A 437 -12.57 22.99 1.59
N THR A 438 -12.67 24.32 1.46
CA THR A 438 -13.77 25.10 2.05
C THR A 438 -15.10 24.75 1.42
N VAL A 439 -15.17 24.69 0.08
CA VAL A 439 -16.42 24.41 -0.65
C VAL A 439 -16.94 23.00 -0.37
N GLN A 440 -16.06 22.00 -0.38
CA GLN A 440 -16.43 20.61 -0.13
C GLN A 440 -16.96 20.37 1.29
N THR A 441 -16.24 20.89 2.29
CA THR A 441 -16.61 20.83 3.71
C THR A 441 -17.96 21.54 3.94
N THR A 442 -18.16 22.69 3.31
CA THR A 442 -19.40 23.48 3.39
C THR A 442 -20.58 22.76 2.73
N CYS A 443 -20.35 22.11 1.58
CA CYS A 443 -21.39 21.32 0.90
C CYS A 443 -21.95 20.23 1.81
N LEU A 444 -21.09 19.42 2.44
CA LEU A 444 -21.52 18.37 3.37
C LEU A 444 -22.28 18.90 4.60
N ASN A 445 -21.90 20.08 5.10
CA ASN A 445 -22.59 20.71 6.22
C ASN A 445 -23.96 21.30 5.83
N ASN A 446 -24.08 21.87 4.63
CA ASN A 446 -25.35 22.39 4.12
C ASN A 446 -26.31 21.25 3.79
N GLY A 447 -25.79 20.20 3.14
CA GLY A 447 -26.51 19.00 2.72
C GLY A 447 -26.41 18.82 1.21
N LEU A 448 -25.80 17.72 0.78
CA LEU A 448 -25.77 17.32 -0.63
C LEU A 448 -27.09 16.60 -0.96
N THR A 449 -27.81 17.07 -1.98
CA THR A 449 -29.10 16.49 -2.39
C THR A 449 -28.99 15.82 -3.75
N ILE A 450 -29.12 14.49 -3.78
CA ILE A 450 -29.06 13.66 -4.98
C ILE A 450 -30.41 12.95 -5.14
N GLN A 451 -31.04 13.05 -6.32
CA GLN A 451 -32.30 12.35 -6.64
C GLN A 451 -33.38 12.49 -5.55
N GLY A 452 -33.50 13.70 -4.96
CA GLY A 452 -34.44 14.02 -3.88
C GLY A 452 -34.00 13.61 -2.46
N THR A 453 -32.93 12.83 -2.30
CA THR A 453 -32.37 12.46 -0.99
C THR A 453 -31.26 13.41 -0.58
N THR A 454 -31.42 14.08 0.57
CA THR A 454 -30.37 14.91 1.20
C THR A 454 -29.52 14.10 2.17
N ILE A 455 -28.21 14.27 2.05
CA ILE A 455 -27.16 13.71 2.92
C ILE A 455 -26.41 14.88 3.56
N LYS A 456 -26.41 14.95 4.89
CA LYS A 456 -25.80 16.04 5.64
C LYS A 456 -24.87 15.50 6.72
N VAL A 457 -23.64 16.01 6.73
CA VAL A 457 -22.64 15.76 7.78
C VAL A 457 -22.26 17.12 8.38
N PRO A 458 -22.81 17.50 9.55
CA PRO A 458 -22.48 18.77 10.19
C PRO A 458 -20.99 18.90 10.51
N TYR A 459 -20.46 20.13 10.61
CA TYR A 459 -19.03 20.37 10.86
C TYR A 459 -18.47 19.63 12.09
N ASP A 460 -19.25 19.47 13.17
CA ASP A 460 -18.85 18.74 14.39
C ASP A 460 -18.81 17.19 14.20
N LYS A 461 -19.16 16.72 13.00
CA LYS A 461 -18.97 15.36 12.49
C LYS A 461 -18.07 15.31 11.25
N GLN A 462 -17.30 16.36 10.92
CA GLN A 462 -16.34 16.36 9.82
C GLN A 462 -14.89 16.43 10.32
N VAL A 463 -14.05 15.51 9.84
CA VAL A 463 -12.61 15.42 10.14
C VAL A 463 -11.82 15.29 8.82
N PRO A 464 -11.80 16.33 7.95
CA PRO A 464 -11.22 16.23 6.60
C PRO A 464 -9.79 15.66 6.59
N GLY A 465 -9.55 14.69 5.70
CA GLY A 465 -8.26 14.02 5.55
C GLY A 465 -7.31 14.75 4.62
N LEU A 466 -6.07 14.99 5.05
CA LEU A 466 -5.04 15.66 4.24
C LEU A 466 -3.73 14.85 4.22
N PRO A 467 -2.93 14.88 3.14
CA PRO A 467 -1.61 14.26 3.13
C PRO A 467 -0.68 14.98 4.12
N ALA A 468 0.05 14.23 4.93
CA ALA A 468 0.93 14.79 5.96
C ALA A 468 2.07 15.65 5.36
N GLN A 469 2.57 15.25 4.20
CA GLN A 469 3.65 15.91 3.46
C GLN A 469 3.59 15.57 1.96
N PRO A 470 4.39 16.21 1.08
CA PRO A 470 4.52 15.78 -0.31
C PRO A 470 4.94 14.31 -0.41
N GLY A 471 4.32 13.56 -1.32
CA GLY A 471 4.52 12.12 -1.48
C GLY A 471 3.50 11.24 -0.75
N ALA A 472 2.90 11.74 0.35
CA ALA A 472 1.83 11.02 1.06
C ALA A 472 0.49 11.00 0.29
N GLY A 473 0.32 11.89 -0.70
CA GLY A 473 -0.85 11.97 -1.56
C GLY A 473 -0.83 13.23 -2.44
N GLY A 474 -1.52 13.18 -3.59
CA GLY A 474 -1.69 14.33 -4.48
C GLY A 474 -2.67 15.33 -3.88
N GLY A 475 -2.28 16.61 -3.75
CA GLY A 475 -3.10 17.62 -3.05
C GLY A 475 -2.65 17.91 -1.61
N TYR A 476 -1.38 17.63 -1.27
CA TYR A 476 -0.75 18.13 -0.05
C TYR A 476 -0.95 19.64 0.13
N MET A 477 -1.24 20.06 1.37
CA MET A 477 -1.35 21.45 1.79
C MET A 477 -0.23 21.78 2.76
N ALA A 478 0.57 22.82 2.47
CA ALA A 478 1.56 23.31 3.43
C ALA A 478 0.89 23.80 4.73
N PRO A 479 1.54 23.74 5.91
CA PRO A 479 0.94 24.10 7.20
C PRO A 479 0.19 25.44 7.22
N GLY A 480 0.69 26.47 6.54
CA GLY A 480 -0.01 27.76 6.41
C GLY A 480 -1.36 27.68 5.68
N LEU A 481 -1.46 26.84 4.63
CA LEU A 481 -2.73 26.59 3.93
C LEU A 481 -3.68 25.73 4.78
N VAL A 482 -3.16 24.74 5.51
CA VAL A 482 -3.94 23.95 6.49
C VAL A 482 -4.55 24.88 7.55
N SER A 483 -3.77 25.83 8.06
CA SER A 483 -4.23 26.84 9.02
C SER A 483 -5.31 27.75 8.46
N GLN A 484 -5.16 28.23 7.21
CA GLN A 484 -6.20 29.03 6.54
C GLN A 484 -7.50 28.22 6.36
N ALA A 485 -7.40 26.98 5.88
CA ALA A 485 -8.53 26.09 5.68
C ALA A 485 -9.26 25.71 6.98
N TRP A 486 -8.53 25.45 8.05
CA TRP A 486 -9.11 25.20 9.40
C TRP A 486 -9.82 26.44 9.95
N ASN A 487 -9.17 27.61 9.86
CA ASN A 487 -9.70 28.85 10.43
C ASN A 487 -10.95 29.36 9.70
N ALA A 488 -11.15 29.00 8.42
CA ALA A 488 -12.38 29.31 7.67
C ALA A 488 -13.66 28.79 8.36
N PHE A 489 -13.55 27.79 9.24
CA PHE A 489 -14.67 27.20 9.98
C PHE A 489 -14.77 27.66 11.43
N ASN A 490 -13.99 28.67 11.87
CA ASN A 490 -14.07 29.26 13.21
C ASN A 490 -14.13 28.23 14.36
N GLY A 491 -13.37 27.14 14.25
CA GLY A 491 -13.35 26.07 15.25
C GLY A 491 -14.60 25.16 15.28
N GLN A 492 -15.49 25.20 14.29
CA GLN A 492 -16.66 24.32 14.22
C GLN A 492 -16.30 22.86 13.85
N LEU A 493 -15.24 22.64 13.05
CA LEU A 493 -14.82 21.31 12.61
C LEU A 493 -14.45 20.38 13.76
N LYS A 494 -14.79 19.09 13.65
CA LYS A 494 -14.46 18.08 14.67
C LYS A 494 -12.95 17.88 14.80
N GLY A 495 -12.23 17.96 13.69
CA GLY A 495 -10.79 17.71 13.65
C GLY A 495 -10.23 17.71 12.24
N LEU A 496 -9.03 17.15 12.11
CA LEU A 496 -8.41 16.81 10.82
C LEU A 496 -7.89 15.37 10.89
N MET A 497 -7.92 14.69 9.76
CA MET A 497 -7.28 13.38 9.56
C MET A 497 -6.01 13.57 8.73
N THR A 498 -5.02 12.69 8.89
CA THR A 498 -3.94 12.60 7.91
C THR A 498 -3.48 11.17 7.62
N TRP A 499 -3.23 10.93 6.34
CA TRP A 499 -2.30 9.91 5.88
C TRP A 499 -0.89 10.51 5.84
N SER A 500 0.04 10.12 6.71
CA SER A 500 -0.08 9.21 7.86
C SER A 500 0.75 9.74 9.04
N ILE A 501 0.63 9.12 10.22
CA ILE A 501 1.51 9.39 11.37
C ILE A 501 2.97 9.16 11.00
N ASN A 502 3.26 8.10 10.24
CA ASN A 502 4.60 7.73 9.84
C ASN A 502 5.16 8.71 8.80
N TRP A 503 4.33 9.12 7.82
CA TRP A 503 4.68 10.19 6.88
C TRP A 503 4.95 11.52 7.59
N ASP A 504 4.16 11.94 8.58
CA ASP A 504 4.43 13.18 9.35
C ASP A 504 5.69 13.05 10.24
N GLY A 505 5.87 11.90 10.89
CA GLY A 505 7.02 11.59 11.74
C GLY A 505 8.35 11.67 10.99
N SER A 506 8.36 11.26 9.71
CA SER A 506 9.53 11.37 8.83
C SER A 506 9.85 12.80 8.38
N ARG A 507 8.96 13.77 8.66
CA ARG A 507 9.07 15.17 8.24
C ARG A 507 8.96 16.14 9.42
N SER A 508 9.62 15.79 10.53
CA SER A 508 9.69 16.62 11.75
C SER A 508 8.33 16.96 12.36
N TRP A 509 7.30 16.15 12.09
CA TRP A 509 5.96 16.28 12.64
C TRP A 509 5.27 17.61 12.28
N SER A 510 5.51 18.08 11.05
CA SER A 510 5.06 19.40 10.59
C SER A 510 3.53 19.55 10.55
N PHE A 511 2.80 18.48 10.21
CA PHE A 511 1.34 18.47 10.20
C PHE A 511 0.79 18.38 11.62
N GLY A 512 1.26 17.41 12.43
CA GLY A 512 0.79 17.18 13.78
C GLY A 512 1.01 18.38 14.70
N ASN A 513 2.22 18.95 14.71
CA ASN A 513 2.51 20.15 15.50
C ASN A 513 1.62 21.34 15.09
N ASN A 514 1.33 21.52 13.78
CA ASN A 514 0.47 22.59 13.29
C ASN A 514 -0.99 22.39 13.74
N VAL A 515 -1.56 21.21 13.51
CA VAL A 515 -2.95 20.91 13.89
C VAL A 515 -3.14 20.91 15.42
N LYS A 516 -2.14 20.47 16.19
CA LYS A 516 -2.13 20.58 17.65
C LYS A 516 -2.28 22.03 18.11
N SER A 517 -1.47 22.93 17.53
CA SER A 517 -1.52 24.38 17.79
C SER A 517 -2.87 24.98 17.43
N LEU A 518 -3.39 24.68 16.23
CA LEU A 518 -4.72 25.12 15.75
C LEU A 518 -5.90 24.64 16.60
N GLN A 519 -5.70 23.59 17.40
CA GLN A 519 -6.70 23.03 18.32
C GLN A 519 -6.48 23.45 19.78
N GLY A 520 -5.42 24.20 20.10
CA GLY A 520 -5.09 24.64 21.46
C GLY A 520 -4.78 23.49 22.42
N ARG A 521 -4.04 22.47 21.97
CA ARG A 521 -3.70 21.25 22.74
C ARG A 521 -2.19 21.06 22.96
#